data_AF-D0A721-F1
#
_entry.id   AF-D0A721-F1
#
_cell.length_a   1.000
_cell.length_b   1.000
_cell.length_c   1.000
_cell.angle_alpha   90.00
_cell.angle_beta   90.00
_cell.angle_gamma   90.00
#
_symmetry.space_group_name_H-M   'P 1'
#
loop_
_entity.id
_entity.type
_entity.pdbx_description
1 polymer ?
#
loop_
_entity_poly.entity_id
_entity_poly.type
_entity_poly.pdbx_seq_one_letter_code
_entity_poly.pdbx_strand_id
1 'polypeptide(L)'
;MSASGSGVAAIYARAEEAQNAPVKLQPVPAFELYKAAREEELCSYRSLCRVLCMHSGGKLTKQQRRILEDMREELCLPTERAEAELAAAREDVLVTSVAASGVLKRRQDFFDGVTDVPLDTLSYAESAKDDNNSLYVAQTKVARTEQIVGGVHGRHAAPSKMSVREIHKNLERIGREVAATSSKLLYCTSVVDQQAYRNVLQQKREQLQAMLREVEDAPPDMSGITSVMPSEHVY
;
A
#
# COMPACT_ATOMS: atom_id res chain seq x y z
N MET A 1 -26.60 2.23 39.66
CA MET A 1 -25.72 1.04 39.53
C MET A 1 -25.52 0.80 38.05
N SER A 2 -24.45 1.36 37.49
CA SER A 2 -24.09 1.22 36.08
C SER A 2 -23.55 -0.20 35.84
N ALA A 3 -24.06 -0.86 34.80
CA ALA A 3 -23.57 -2.17 34.38
C ALA A 3 -22.06 -2.07 34.11
N SER A 4 -21.26 -2.79 34.89
CA SER A 4 -19.85 -2.98 34.62
C SER A 4 -19.70 -3.61 33.23
N GLY A 5 -19.06 -2.88 32.31
CA GLY A 5 -18.91 -3.27 30.91
C GLY A 5 -18.37 -4.70 30.77
N SER A 6 -18.99 -5.47 29.89
CA SER A 6 -18.52 -6.80 29.49
C SER A 6 -17.66 -6.65 28.23
N GLY A 7 -16.45 -7.21 28.23
CA GLY A 7 -15.55 -7.20 27.08
C GLY A 7 -14.06 -7.15 27.43
N VAL A 8 -13.21 -7.32 26.41
CA VAL A 8 -11.73 -7.34 26.51
C VAL A 8 -11.17 -6.13 27.25
N ALA A 9 -11.66 -4.92 26.95
CA ALA A 9 -11.24 -3.69 27.63
C ALA A 9 -11.53 -3.69 29.15
N ALA A 10 -12.63 -4.30 29.57
CA ALA A 10 -12.97 -4.41 30.99
C ALA A 10 -12.09 -5.44 31.72
N ILE A 11 -11.58 -6.44 31.00
CA ILE A 11 -10.62 -7.42 31.54
C ILE A 11 -9.25 -6.78 31.69
N TYR A 12 -8.77 -6.02 30.70
CA TYR A 12 -7.53 -5.25 30.81
C TYR A 12 -7.58 -4.25 31.97
N ALA A 13 -8.67 -3.46 32.10
CA ALA A 13 -8.84 -2.53 33.21
C ALA A 13 -8.82 -3.23 34.58
N ARG A 14 -9.53 -4.37 34.71
CA ARG A 14 -9.52 -5.15 35.97
C ARG A 14 -8.16 -5.80 36.26
N ALA A 15 -7.44 -6.26 35.24
CA ALA A 15 -6.12 -6.84 35.40
C ALA A 15 -5.10 -5.78 35.84
N GLU A 16 -5.17 -4.59 35.24
CA GLU A 16 -4.34 -3.44 35.60
C GLU A 16 -4.66 -2.92 37.02
N GLU A 17 -5.94 -2.84 37.39
CA GLU A 17 -6.38 -2.53 38.76
C GLU A 17 -5.89 -3.60 39.76
N ALA A 18 -5.94 -4.88 39.41
CA ALA A 18 -5.44 -5.98 40.25
C ALA A 18 -3.92 -5.93 40.44
N GLN A 19 -3.18 -5.42 39.46
CA GLN A 19 -1.72 -5.28 39.53
C GLN A 19 -1.28 -4.12 40.42
N ASN A 20 -2.12 -3.08 40.54
CA ASN A 20 -1.82 -1.84 41.26
C ASN A 20 -2.45 -1.73 42.66
N ALA A 21 -3.35 -2.64 43.05
CA ALA A 21 -4.09 -2.54 44.31
C ALA A 21 -3.44 -3.30 45.50
N PRO A 22 -3.40 -2.70 46.70
CA PRO A 22 -3.02 -3.40 47.92
C PRO A 22 -4.23 -4.21 48.41
N VAL A 23 -4.27 -5.49 48.03
CA VAL A 23 -5.00 -6.56 48.75
C VAL A 23 -6.54 -6.51 48.64
N LYS A 24 -7.10 -7.42 47.82
CA LYS A 24 -8.53 -7.84 47.63
C LYS A 24 -9.28 -7.32 46.40
N LEU A 25 -8.74 -7.53 45.20
CA LEU A 25 -9.60 -7.69 44.02
C LEU A 25 -9.90 -9.18 43.81
N GLN A 26 -11.16 -9.50 43.51
CA GLN A 26 -11.53 -10.86 43.15
C GLN A 26 -10.81 -11.24 41.85
N PRO A 27 -10.17 -12.43 41.79
CA PRO A 27 -9.50 -12.87 40.58
C PRO A 27 -10.49 -12.95 39.41
N VAL A 28 -10.05 -12.52 38.23
CA VAL A 28 -10.86 -12.64 37.01
C VAL A 28 -11.17 -14.13 36.79
N PRO A 29 -12.44 -14.52 36.60
CA PRO A 29 -12.78 -15.91 36.36
C PRO A 29 -12.06 -16.48 35.14
N ALA A 30 -11.54 -17.70 35.23
CA ALA A 30 -10.78 -18.33 34.15
C ALA A 30 -11.54 -18.39 32.81
N PHE A 31 -12.87 -18.53 32.85
CA PHE A 31 -13.68 -18.54 31.63
C PHE A 31 -13.73 -17.18 30.92
N GLU A 32 -13.66 -16.06 31.66
CA GLU A 32 -13.59 -14.72 31.08
C GLU A 32 -12.21 -14.46 30.46
N LEU A 33 -11.15 -14.92 31.15
CA LEU A 33 -9.79 -14.88 30.60
C LEU A 33 -9.68 -15.69 29.31
N TYR A 34 -10.19 -16.93 29.31
CA TYR A 34 -10.22 -17.78 28.13
C TYR A 34 -11.06 -17.17 27.00
N LYS A 35 -12.23 -16.61 27.32
CA LYS A 35 -13.08 -15.96 26.32
C LYS A 35 -12.34 -14.80 25.64
N ALA A 36 -11.72 -13.91 26.42
CA ALA A 36 -10.95 -12.80 25.87
C ALA A 36 -9.74 -13.28 25.06
N ALA A 37 -8.98 -14.24 25.57
CA ALA A 37 -7.86 -14.83 24.84
C ALA A 37 -8.33 -15.46 23.52
N ARG A 38 -9.46 -16.18 23.53
CA ARG A 38 -10.02 -16.79 22.32
C ARG A 38 -10.48 -15.75 21.29
N GLU A 39 -11.02 -14.63 21.75
CA GLU A 39 -11.37 -13.48 20.89
C GLU A 39 -10.12 -12.87 20.25
N GLU A 40 -9.01 -12.73 20.98
CA GLU A 40 -7.72 -12.27 20.48
C GLU A 40 -7.11 -13.25 19.46
N GLU A 41 -7.13 -14.56 19.72
CA GLU A 41 -6.68 -15.58 18.78
C GLU A 41 -7.41 -15.48 17.43
N LEU A 42 -8.75 -15.38 17.48
CA LEU A 42 -9.56 -15.26 16.26
C LEU A 42 -9.34 -13.92 15.55
N CYS A 43 -9.17 -12.82 16.30
CA CYS A 43 -8.92 -11.50 15.72
C CYS A 43 -7.53 -11.38 15.09
N SER A 44 -6.51 -12.00 15.70
CA SER A 44 -5.15 -12.04 15.16
C SER A 44 -5.11 -12.82 13.85
N TYR A 45 -5.74 -14.01 13.80
CA TYR A 45 -5.81 -14.81 12.56
C TYR A 45 -6.59 -14.10 11.45
N ARG A 46 -7.73 -13.45 11.78
CA ARG A 46 -8.47 -12.60 10.83
C ARG A 46 -7.57 -11.52 10.23
N SER A 47 -6.85 -10.80 11.07
CA SER A 47 -5.95 -9.73 10.65
C SER A 47 -4.81 -10.26 9.78
N LEU A 48 -4.27 -11.43 10.12
CA LEU A 48 -3.22 -12.11 9.37
C LEU A 48 -3.70 -12.50 7.96
N CYS A 49 -4.89 -13.11 7.83
CA CYS A 49 -5.51 -13.38 6.53
C CYS A 49 -5.65 -12.12 5.66
N ARG A 50 -6.19 -11.05 6.23
CA ARG A 50 -6.39 -9.77 5.53
C ARG A 50 -5.09 -9.18 5.02
N VAL A 51 -4.07 -9.08 5.87
CA VAL A 51 -2.77 -8.48 5.51
C VAL A 51 -2.05 -9.31 4.45
N LEU A 52 -2.07 -10.64 4.57
CA LEU A 52 -1.48 -11.51 3.55
C LEU A 52 -2.18 -11.39 2.19
N CYS A 53 -3.50 -11.23 2.19
CA CYS A 53 -4.28 -10.95 0.98
C CYS A 53 -4.00 -9.56 0.39
N MET A 54 -3.82 -8.52 1.20
CA MET A 54 -3.39 -7.18 0.73
C MET A 54 -2.07 -7.24 -0.03
N HIS A 55 -1.12 -8.05 0.44
CA HIS A 55 0.19 -8.20 -0.19
C HIS A 55 0.17 -9.06 -1.47
N SER A 56 -0.69 -10.07 -1.52
CA SER A 56 -0.66 -11.10 -2.57
C SER A 56 -1.83 -11.03 -3.57
N GLY A 57 -2.79 -10.14 -3.35
CA GLY A 57 -4.03 -10.08 -4.14
C GLY A 57 -4.86 -11.36 -4.01
N GLY A 58 -4.87 -11.98 -2.83
CA GLY A 58 -5.58 -13.23 -2.55
C GLY A 58 -4.90 -14.51 -3.06
N LYS A 59 -3.87 -14.40 -3.91
CA LYS A 59 -3.07 -15.54 -4.39
C LYS A 59 -1.81 -15.72 -3.55
N LEU A 60 -1.99 -16.37 -2.41
CA LEU A 60 -0.94 -16.58 -1.42
C LEU A 60 0.29 -17.28 -2.00
N THR A 61 1.48 -16.89 -1.55
CA THR A 61 2.73 -17.61 -1.82
C THR A 61 2.84 -18.88 -0.97
N LYS A 62 3.83 -19.74 -1.27
CA LYS A 62 4.10 -20.94 -0.45
C LYS A 62 4.43 -20.58 0.99
N GLN A 63 5.21 -19.53 1.19
CA GLN A 63 5.56 -19.05 2.53
C GLN A 63 4.33 -18.56 3.29
N GLN A 64 3.48 -17.77 2.65
CA GLN A 64 2.27 -17.23 3.27
C GLN A 64 1.27 -18.34 3.67
N ARG A 65 1.14 -19.39 2.86
CA ARG A 65 0.34 -20.58 3.22
C ARG A 65 0.89 -21.26 4.47
N ARG A 66 2.20 -21.45 4.55
CA ARG A 66 2.84 -22.05 5.74
C ARG A 66 2.60 -21.22 6.98
N ILE A 67 2.74 -19.89 6.90
CA ILE A 67 2.43 -19.01 8.04
C ILE A 67 0.99 -19.23 8.52
N LEU A 68 0.01 -19.31 7.61
CA LEU A 68 -1.39 -19.58 7.99
C LEU A 68 -1.58 -20.99 8.56
N GLU A 69 -0.88 -21.99 8.03
CA GLU A 69 -0.92 -23.35 8.55
C GLU A 69 -0.34 -23.44 9.96
N ASP A 70 0.85 -22.86 10.17
CA ASP A 70 1.54 -22.81 11.46
C ASP A 70 0.68 -22.05 12.49
N MET A 71 0.17 -20.86 12.13
CA MET A 71 -0.66 -20.07 13.05
C MET A 71 -2.02 -20.71 13.34
N ARG A 72 -2.58 -21.51 12.43
CA ARG A 72 -3.81 -22.27 12.69
C ARG A 72 -3.57 -23.34 13.75
N GLU A 73 -2.41 -23.99 13.72
CA GLU A 73 -2.00 -24.98 14.73
C GLU A 73 -1.78 -24.30 16.09
N GLU A 74 -0.94 -23.26 16.15
CA GLU A 74 -0.62 -22.54 17.39
C GLU A 74 -1.87 -21.99 18.09
N LEU A 75 -2.80 -21.43 17.34
CA LEU A 75 -4.02 -20.81 17.87
C LEU A 75 -5.18 -21.81 17.98
N CYS A 76 -4.96 -23.10 17.70
CA CYS A 76 -6.01 -24.14 17.72
C CYS A 76 -7.28 -23.74 16.95
N LEU A 77 -7.15 -23.22 15.72
CA LEU A 77 -8.31 -22.85 14.90
C LEU A 77 -8.85 -24.07 14.13
N PRO A 78 -10.16 -24.33 14.18
CA PRO A 78 -10.81 -25.28 13.28
C PRO A 78 -10.59 -24.87 11.82
N THR A 79 -10.37 -25.86 10.96
CA THR A 79 -10.09 -25.63 9.52
C THR A 79 -11.22 -24.85 8.86
N GLU A 80 -12.47 -25.17 9.18
CA GLU A 80 -13.66 -24.52 8.62
C GLU A 80 -13.68 -23.03 8.97
N ARG A 81 -13.28 -22.68 10.19
CA ARG A 81 -13.19 -21.28 10.62
C ARG A 81 -12.03 -20.57 9.91
N ALA A 82 -10.88 -21.22 9.82
CA ALA A 82 -9.71 -20.67 9.15
C ALA A 82 -9.97 -20.39 7.65
N GLU A 83 -10.67 -21.30 6.97
CA GLU A 83 -11.09 -21.13 5.57
C GLU A 83 -12.10 -19.99 5.41
N ALA A 84 -13.05 -19.85 6.34
CA ALA A 84 -14.02 -18.75 6.33
C ALA A 84 -13.35 -17.38 6.49
N GLU A 85 -12.39 -17.23 7.41
CA GLU A 85 -11.64 -15.97 7.58
C GLU A 85 -10.82 -15.62 6.33
N LEU A 86 -10.21 -16.63 5.67
CA LEU A 86 -9.47 -16.41 4.43
C LEU A 86 -10.40 -16.05 3.26
N ALA A 87 -11.57 -16.68 3.16
CA ALA A 87 -12.58 -16.34 2.16
C ALA A 87 -13.08 -14.90 2.35
N ALA A 88 -13.46 -14.54 3.57
CA ALA A 88 -13.89 -13.18 3.91
C ALA A 88 -12.81 -12.13 3.60
N ALA A 89 -11.55 -12.44 3.91
CA ALA A 89 -10.43 -11.54 3.58
C ALA A 89 -10.23 -11.33 2.06
N ARG A 90 -10.52 -12.33 1.22
CA ARG A 90 -10.40 -12.21 -0.24
C ARG A 90 -11.48 -11.32 -0.85
N GLU A 91 -12.63 -11.22 -0.22
CA GLU A 91 -13.78 -10.44 -0.70
C GLU A 91 -13.88 -9.06 -0.03
N ASP A 92 -13.08 -8.81 1.01
CA ASP A 92 -13.09 -7.53 1.72
C ASP A 92 -12.66 -6.37 0.82
N VAL A 93 -13.48 -5.32 0.81
CA VAL A 93 -13.31 -4.15 -0.07
C VAL A 93 -12.01 -3.39 0.23
N LEU A 94 -11.64 -3.25 1.51
CA LEU A 94 -10.40 -2.58 1.87
C LEU A 94 -9.19 -3.42 1.45
N VAL A 95 -9.22 -4.73 1.71
CA VAL A 95 -8.15 -5.65 1.33
C VAL A 95 -7.91 -5.63 -0.18
N THR A 96 -8.99 -5.75 -0.96
CA THR A 96 -8.92 -5.75 -2.42
C THR A 96 -8.46 -4.40 -2.97
N SER A 97 -8.90 -3.28 -2.39
CA SER A 97 -8.47 -1.93 -2.78
C SER A 97 -6.98 -1.67 -2.50
N VAL A 98 -6.47 -2.12 -1.35
CA VAL A 98 -5.03 -2.03 -1.02
C VAL A 98 -4.20 -2.89 -1.97
N ALA A 99 -4.64 -4.12 -2.26
CA ALA A 99 -3.96 -4.98 -3.22
C ALA A 99 -3.94 -4.38 -4.64
N ALA A 100 -5.06 -3.78 -5.08
CA ALA A 100 -5.20 -3.18 -6.40
C ALA A 100 -4.39 -1.89 -6.56
N SER A 101 -4.38 -1.03 -5.55
CA SER A 101 -3.63 0.23 -5.56
C SER A 101 -2.11 0.02 -5.50
N GLY A 102 -1.65 -1.11 -4.95
CA GLY A 102 -0.23 -1.41 -4.85
C GLY A 102 0.53 -0.50 -3.89
N VAL A 103 -0.16 0.24 -3.01
CA VAL A 103 0.45 1.15 -2.03
C VAL A 103 1.49 0.45 -1.15
N LEU A 104 1.27 -0.82 -0.78
CA LEU A 104 2.22 -1.62 -0.01
C LEU A 104 3.50 -2.00 -0.76
N LYS A 105 3.57 -1.78 -2.08
CA LYS A 105 4.78 -1.93 -2.90
C LYS A 105 5.55 -0.62 -3.05
N ARG A 106 4.95 0.50 -2.63
CA ARG A 106 5.49 1.85 -2.71
C ARG A 106 5.66 2.45 -1.32
N ARG A 107 6.07 1.63 -0.34
CA ARG A 107 6.15 2.05 1.07
C ARG A 107 7.03 3.28 1.28
N GLN A 108 8.04 3.48 0.45
CA GLN A 108 8.91 4.65 0.48
C GLN A 108 8.20 5.97 0.14
N ASP A 109 7.03 5.91 -0.51
CA ASP A 109 6.23 7.08 -0.88
C ASP A 109 5.29 7.50 0.28
N PHE A 110 5.14 6.67 1.33
CA PHE A 110 4.18 6.86 2.42
C PHE A 110 4.87 6.87 3.79
N PHE A 111 4.33 7.63 4.74
CA PHE A 111 4.80 7.64 6.12
C PHE A 111 4.27 6.41 6.89
N ASP A 112 5.13 5.78 7.70
CA ASP A 112 4.80 4.57 8.48
C ASP A 112 4.14 4.88 9.85
N GLY A 113 3.89 6.16 10.13
CA GLY A 113 3.26 6.56 11.39
C GLY A 113 1.78 6.26 11.40
N VAL A 114 1.40 5.31 12.24
CA VAL A 114 0.01 5.12 12.69
C VAL A 114 -0.18 5.97 13.94
N THR A 115 -1.32 6.66 14.05
CA THR A 115 -1.60 7.67 15.10
C THR A 115 -1.53 7.14 16.53
N ASP A 116 -1.58 5.83 16.71
CA ASP A 116 -1.61 5.08 17.97
C ASP A 116 -0.24 4.54 18.40
N VAL A 117 0.81 4.67 17.58
CA VAL A 117 2.20 4.43 17.98
C VAL A 117 2.96 5.74 17.85
N PRO A 118 3.17 6.49 18.96
CA PRO A 118 3.99 7.69 18.94
C PRO A 118 5.42 7.30 18.57
N LEU A 119 5.78 7.47 17.30
CA LEU A 119 7.14 7.32 16.80
C LEU A 119 7.92 8.61 17.13
N ASP A 120 7.96 8.99 18.41
CA ASP A 120 8.71 10.15 18.94
C ASP A 120 10.23 10.02 18.69
N THR A 121 10.67 8.90 18.09
CA THR A 121 12.05 8.60 17.68
C THR A 121 12.34 8.85 16.20
N LEU A 122 11.35 9.13 15.33
CA LEU A 122 11.57 9.44 13.92
C LEU A 122 11.66 10.95 13.67
N SER A 123 12.58 11.62 14.38
CA SER A 123 12.77 13.08 14.33
C SER A 123 13.38 13.63 13.02
N TYR A 124 13.45 12.86 11.93
CA TYR A 124 14.14 13.28 10.68
C TYR A 124 13.53 12.79 9.36
N ALA A 125 12.25 12.45 9.31
CA ALA A 125 11.61 12.19 8.01
C ALA A 125 10.90 13.46 7.51
N GLU A 126 11.45 14.06 6.46
CA GLU A 126 10.76 15.09 5.67
C GLU A 126 9.32 14.63 5.40
N SER A 127 8.35 15.50 5.69
CA SER A 127 6.93 15.21 5.50
C SER A 127 6.67 14.91 4.02
N ALA A 128 6.45 13.63 3.70
CA ALA A 128 6.08 13.22 2.36
C ALA A 128 4.69 13.79 2.01
N LYS A 129 4.59 14.41 0.84
CA LYS A 129 3.34 14.96 0.30
C LYS A 129 2.50 13.83 -0.30
N ASP A 130 1.20 13.86 -0.01
CA ASP A 130 0.18 13.00 -0.64
C ASP A 130 0.33 13.03 -2.17
N ASP A 131 0.43 11.85 -2.79
CA ASP A 131 0.63 11.70 -4.24
C ASP A 131 -0.66 11.92 -5.04
N ASN A 132 -1.80 12.16 -4.36
CA ASN A 132 -3.14 12.34 -4.93
C ASN A 132 -3.55 11.22 -5.90
N ASN A 133 -2.88 10.07 -5.87
CA ASN A 133 -3.12 8.95 -6.79
C ASN A 133 -4.04 7.90 -6.16
N SER A 134 -4.93 8.33 -5.26
CA SER A 134 -5.89 7.47 -4.58
C SER A 134 -6.89 6.91 -5.60
N LEU A 135 -6.64 5.67 -6.03
CA LEU A 135 -7.50 4.87 -6.91
C LEU A 135 -8.76 4.37 -6.18
N TYR A 136 -9.40 5.21 -5.36
CA TYR A 136 -10.73 4.91 -4.87
C TYR A 136 -11.73 5.10 -6.01
N VAL A 137 -11.87 4.07 -6.85
CA VAL A 137 -12.94 4.01 -7.84
C VAL A 137 -14.23 3.65 -7.09
N ALA A 138 -14.97 4.68 -6.69
CA ALA A 138 -16.38 4.48 -6.35
C ALA A 138 -17.06 3.82 -7.56
N GLN A 139 -17.67 2.66 -7.36
CA GLN A 139 -18.44 1.99 -8.41
C GLN A 139 -19.73 2.75 -8.70
N THR A 140 -19.63 3.89 -9.39
CA THR A 140 -20.78 4.50 -10.05
C THR A 140 -20.91 3.87 -11.43
N LYS A 141 -21.92 3.01 -11.56
CA LYS A 141 -22.39 2.53 -12.87
C LYS A 141 -22.78 3.74 -13.71
N VAL A 142 -22.01 4.07 -14.74
CA VAL A 142 -22.41 5.03 -15.78
C VAL A 142 -22.60 4.27 -17.08
N ALA A 143 -23.78 4.47 -17.67
CA ALA A 143 -24.21 3.86 -18.90
C ALA A 143 -23.28 4.26 -20.07
N ARG A 144 -22.95 3.25 -20.88
CA ARG A 144 -22.11 3.34 -22.07
C ARG A 144 -22.96 3.91 -23.22
N THR A 145 -22.70 5.14 -23.65
CA THR A 145 -23.21 5.67 -24.92
C THR A 145 -22.08 5.71 -25.93
N GLU A 146 -22.18 4.86 -26.94
CA GLU A 146 -21.35 4.90 -28.14
C GLU A 146 -21.69 6.16 -28.95
N GLN A 147 -20.71 6.98 -29.27
CA GLN A 147 -20.79 7.89 -30.41
C GLN A 147 -19.48 7.86 -31.20
N ILE A 148 -19.59 7.28 -32.40
CA ILE A 148 -18.64 7.37 -33.50
C ILE A 148 -18.89 8.71 -34.20
N VAL A 149 -17.90 9.59 -34.28
CA VAL A 149 -17.76 10.54 -35.41
C VAL A 149 -16.27 10.74 -35.69
N GLY A 150 -15.88 10.52 -36.94
CA GLY A 150 -14.50 10.62 -37.41
C GLY A 150 -14.02 12.04 -37.70
N GLY A 151 -12.72 12.14 -37.94
CA GLY A 151 -12.05 13.33 -38.47
C GLY A 151 -10.64 12.98 -38.92
N VAL A 152 -10.47 12.83 -40.24
CA VAL A 152 -9.19 12.80 -40.95
C VAL A 152 -8.54 14.20 -40.88
N HIS A 153 -7.20 14.27 -40.94
CA HIS A 153 -6.24 15.35 -41.31
C HIS A 153 -5.05 15.22 -40.33
N GLY A 154 -3.77 15.23 -40.67
CA GLY A 154 -2.99 15.50 -41.88
C GLY A 154 -1.52 15.35 -41.45
N ARG A 155 -0.67 14.77 -42.30
CA ARG A 155 0.75 14.53 -41.99
C ARG A 155 1.54 15.84 -42.06
N HIS A 156 2.19 16.22 -40.97
CA HIS A 156 3.40 17.04 -41.01
C HIS A 156 4.43 16.46 -40.04
N ALA A 157 5.55 16.01 -40.59
CA ALA A 157 6.70 15.51 -39.85
C ALA A 157 7.47 16.69 -39.24
N ALA A 158 7.32 16.85 -37.92
CA ALA A 158 8.23 17.59 -37.05
C ALA A 158 9.21 16.57 -36.43
N PRO A 159 10.42 16.98 -35.99
CA PRO A 159 11.35 16.07 -35.34
C PRO A 159 10.65 15.41 -34.16
N SER A 160 10.70 14.08 -34.11
CA SER A 160 9.95 13.24 -33.17
C SER A 160 10.36 13.54 -31.73
N LYS A 161 9.73 14.57 -31.15
CA LYS A 161 9.71 14.81 -29.71
C LYS A 161 9.08 13.57 -29.07
N MET A 162 9.81 12.89 -28.18
CA MET A 162 9.21 11.80 -27.42
C MET A 162 7.99 12.37 -26.68
N SER A 163 6.83 11.76 -26.91
CA SER A 163 5.61 12.16 -26.20
C SER A 163 5.81 11.98 -24.69
N VAL A 164 5.13 12.78 -23.86
CA VAL A 164 5.15 12.62 -22.39
C VAL A 164 4.84 11.17 -21.98
N ARG A 165 3.97 10.49 -22.74
CA ARG A 165 3.64 9.07 -22.55
C ARG A 165 4.83 8.14 -22.81
N GLU A 166 5.66 8.44 -23.81
CA GLU A 166 6.89 7.69 -24.12
C GLU A 166 8.00 7.98 -23.12
N ILE A 167 8.10 9.22 -22.62
CA ILE A 167 9.01 9.60 -21.53
C ILE A 167 8.67 8.79 -20.27
N HIS A 168 7.41 8.78 -19.85
CA HIS A 168 6.95 7.99 -18.70
C HIS A 168 7.21 6.49 -18.89
N LYS A 169 6.90 5.93 -20.05
CA LYS A 169 7.16 4.51 -20.35
C LYS A 169 8.65 4.17 -20.28
N ASN A 170 9.51 5.05 -20.79
CA ASN A 170 10.95 4.85 -20.74
C ASN A 170 11.50 4.99 -19.32
N LEU A 171 10.97 5.92 -18.53
CA LEU A 171 11.34 6.13 -17.13
C LEU A 171 10.94 4.92 -16.27
N GLU A 172 9.72 4.39 -16.44
CA GLU A 172 9.28 3.14 -15.79
C GLU A 172 10.13 1.92 -16.19
N ARG A 173 10.54 1.85 -17.45
CA ARG A 173 11.42 0.77 -17.93
C ARG A 173 12.80 0.86 -17.29
N ILE A 174 13.42 2.04 -17.32
CA ILE A 174 14.73 2.27 -16.70
C ILE A 174 14.66 2.02 -15.19
N GLY A 175 13.60 2.47 -14.52
CA GLY A 175 13.39 2.22 -13.08
C GLY A 175 13.32 0.72 -12.74
N ARG A 176 12.61 -0.08 -13.54
CA ARG A 176 12.58 -1.54 -13.38
C ARG A 176 13.94 -2.19 -13.58
N GLU A 177 14.70 -1.75 -14.59
CA GLU A 177 16.04 -2.26 -14.87
C GLU A 177 17.05 -1.89 -13.78
N VAL A 178 16.96 -0.68 -13.22
CA VAL A 178 17.75 -0.25 -12.06
C VAL A 178 17.42 -1.09 -10.84
N ALA A 179 16.14 -1.28 -10.51
CA ALA A 179 15.74 -2.09 -9.35
C ALA A 179 16.24 -3.55 -9.47
N ALA A 180 16.12 -4.15 -10.65
CA ALA A 180 16.62 -5.49 -10.91
C ALA A 180 18.15 -5.58 -10.84
N THR A 181 18.87 -4.59 -11.37
CA THR A 181 20.35 -4.56 -11.36
C THR A 181 20.90 -4.28 -9.97
N SER A 182 20.29 -3.38 -9.20
CA SER A 182 20.66 -3.11 -7.80
C SER A 182 20.42 -4.31 -6.90
N SER A 183 19.33 -5.05 -7.12
CA SER A 183 19.09 -6.31 -6.41
C SER A 183 20.17 -7.35 -6.72
N LYS A 184 20.56 -7.50 -7.99
CA LYS A 184 21.66 -8.40 -8.38
C LYS A 184 22.99 -7.97 -7.76
N LEU A 185 23.28 -6.67 -7.70
CA LEU A 185 24.48 -6.14 -7.05
C LEU A 185 24.53 -6.44 -5.55
N LEU A 186 23.40 -6.30 -4.84
CA LEU A 186 23.31 -6.53 -3.39
C LEU A 186 23.59 -7.99 -3.00
N TYR A 187 23.17 -8.95 -3.83
CA TYR A 187 23.33 -10.38 -3.54
C TYR A 187 24.53 -11.01 -4.27
N CYS A 188 25.34 -10.21 -4.96
CA CYS A 188 26.48 -10.70 -5.72
C CYS A 188 27.74 -10.83 -4.86
N THR A 189 28.35 -12.02 -4.86
CA THR A 189 29.59 -12.33 -4.12
C THR A 189 30.86 -12.17 -4.98
N SER A 190 30.73 -12.09 -6.30
CA SER A 190 31.82 -11.93 -7.26
C SER A 190 32.19 -10.46 -7.47
N VAL A 191 33.46 -10.11 -7.29
CA VAL A 191 33.96 -8.73 -7.46
C VAL A 191 33.85 -8.25 -8.91
N VAL A 192 34.02 -9.17 -9.87
CA VAL A 192 33.91 -8.87 -11.31
C VAL A 192 32.46 -8.52 -11.67
N ASP A 193 31.51 -9.31 -11.17
CA ASP A 193 30.09 -9.09 -11.42
C ASP A 193 29.57 -7.85 -10.69
N GLN A 194 30.07 -7.56 -9.48
CA GLN A 194 29.79 -6.30 -8.79
C GLN A 194 30.24 -5.09 -9.62
N GLN A 195 31.43 -5.14 -10.23
CA GLN A 195 31.90 -4.07 -11.08
C GLN A 195 31.06 -3.93 -12.36
N ALA A 196 30.67 -5.06 -12.97
CA ALA A 196 29.78 -5.06 -14.13
C ALA A 196 28.41 -4.42 -13.80
N TYR A 197 27.79 -4.77 -12.67
CA TYR A 197 26.54 -4.17 -12.24
C TYR A 197 26.66 -2.68 -11.91
N ARG A 198 27.77 -2.25 -11.29
CA ARG A 198 28.05 -0.82 -11.08
C ARG A 198 28.16 -0.05 -12.40
N ASN A 199 28.82 -0.61 -13.40
CA ASN A 199 28.92 0.00 -14.72
C ASN A 199 27.55 0.12 -15.40
N VAL A 200 26.69 -0.90 -15.30
CA VAL A 200 25.32 -0.86 -15.81
C VAL A 200 24.50 0.22 -15.12
N LEU A 201 24.58 0.33 -13.79
CA LEU A 201 23.88 1.37 -13.03
C LEU A 201 24.37 2.78 -13.41
N GLN A 202 25.67 2.94 -13.64
CA GLN A 202 26.23 4.20 -14.11
C GLN A 202 25.72 4.58 -15.51
N GLN A 203 25.64 3.61 -16.43
CA GLN A 203 25.07 3.83 -17.77
C GLN A 203 23.59 4.25 -17.69
N LYS A 204 22.81 3.64 -16.79
CA LYS A 204 21.40 4.01 -16.58
C LYS A 204 21.26 5.41 -15.98
N ARG A 205 22.17 5.83 -15.09
CA ARG A 205 22.23 7.21 -14.58
C ARG A 205 22.50 8.20 -15.71
N GLU A 206 23.47 7.92 -16.57
CA GLU A 206 23.79 8.77 -17.73
C GLU A 206 22.62 8.88 -18.71
N GLN A 207 21.90 7.76 -18.93
CA GLN A 207 20.70 7.75 -19.77
C GLN A 207 19.57 8.63 -19.18
N LEU A 208 19.35 8.58 -17.87
CA LEU A 208 18.35 9.45 -17.21
C LEU A 208 18.75 10.92 -17.25
N GLN A 209 20.05 11.23 -17.09
CA GLN A 209 20.56 12.59 -17.18
C GLN A 209 20.42 13.18 -18.59
N ALA A 210 20.62 12.37 -19.63
CA ALA A 210 20.38 12.77 -21.00
C ALA A 210 18.89 13.07 -21.25
N MET A 211 18.00 12.19 -20.79
CA MET A 211 16.55 12.41 -20.89
C MET A 211 16.09 13.64 -20.10
N LEU A 212 16.69 13.93 -18.95
CA LEU A 212 16.39 15.14 -18.16
C LEU A 212 16.74 16.41 -18.96
N ARG A 213 17.92 16.46 -19.57
CA ARG A 213 18.33 17.60 -20.42
C ARG A 213 17.40 17.79 -21.62
N GLU A 214 16.97 16.70 -22.26
CA GLU A 214 16.00 16.76 -23.36
C GLU A 214 14.63 17.32 -22.95
N VAL A 215 14.24 17.16 -21.68
CA VAL A 215 13.00 17.72 -21.11
C VAL A 215 13.19 19.17 -20.66
N GLU A 216 14.35 19.49 -20.07
CA GLU A 216 14.67 20.84 -19.58
C GLU A 216 14.95 21.84 -20.72
N ASP A 217 15.53 21.39 -21.84
CA ASP A 217 15.77 22.21 -23.03
C ASP A 217 14.49 22.43 -23.88
N ALA A 218 13.32 21.92 -23.44
CA ALA A 218 12.04 22.18 -24.10
C ALA A 218 11.48 23.55 -23.69
N PRO A 219 11.18 24.48 -24.64
CA PRO A 219 10.60 25.77 -24.31
C PRO A 219 9.19 25.63 -23.71
N PRO A 220 8.76 26.56 -22.83
CA PRO A 220 7.45 26.49 -22.20
C PRO A 220 6.33 26.72 -23.23
N ASP A 221 5.57 25.67 -23.54
CA ASP A 221 4.34 25.79 -24.34
C ASP A 221 3.25 26.51 -23.52
N MET A 222 3.09 27.80 -23.83
CA MET A 222 1.91 28.61 -23.51
C MET A 222 0.71 28.09 -24.31
N SER A 223 0.00 27.09 -23.79
CA SER A 223 -1.35 26.77 -24.26
C SER A 223 -2.22 26.25 -23.12
N GLY A 224 -3.16 27.10 -22.65
CA GLY A 224 -4.40 26.62 -22.04
C GLY A 224 -4.70 26.99 -20.59
N ILE A 225 -4.33 28.17 -20.09
CA ILE A 225 -5.00 28.75 -18.91
C ILE A 225 -6.06 29.75 -19.39
N THR A 226 -7.24 29.26 -19.76
CA THR A 226 -8.43 30.12 -19.81
C THR A 226 -9.09 30.09 -18.43
N SER A 227 -8.76 31.11 -17.65
CA SER A 227 -9.48 31.54 -16.45
C SER A 227 -10.96 31.76 -16.77
N VAL A 228 -11.85 30.94 -16.20
CA VAL A 228 -13.29 31.19 -16.21
C VAL A 228 -13.63 31.98 -14.96
N MET A 229 -13.81 33.29 -15.12
CA MET A 229 -14.47 34.15 -14.13
C MET A 229 -16.00 33.95 -14.26
N PRO A 230 -16.76 33.81 -13.16
CA PRO A 230 -18.21 33.78 -13.22
C PRO A 230 -18.78 35.21 -13.32
N SER A 231 -19.54 35.46 -14.38
CA SER A 231 -20.28 36.72 -14.58
C SER A 231 -21.58 36.71 -13.76
N GLU A 232 -21.73 37.64 -12.83
CA GLU A 232 -22.99 37.93 -12.15
C GLU A 232 -24.06 38.35 -13.17
N HIS A 233 -25.26 37.76 -13.08
CA HIS A 233 -26.45 38.24 -13.78
C HIS A 233 -27.31 39.04 -12.79
N VAL A 234 -27.34 40.36 -13.01
CA VAL A 234 -28.38 41.25 -12.51
C VAL A 234 -29.20 41.70 -13.72
N TYR A 235 -30.43 41.20 -13.80
CA TYR A 235 -31.69 41.92 -14.06
C TYR A 235 -32.80 40.90 -14.40
#